data_AF-A0A3D3QBK8-F1
#
_entry.id   AF-A0A3D3QBK8-F1
#
_cell.length_a   1.000
_cell.length_b   1.000
_cell.length_c   1.000
_cell.angle_alpha   90.00
_cell.angle_beta   90.00
_cell.angle_gamma   90.00
#
_symmetry.space_group_name_H-M   'P 1'
#
loop_
_entity.id
_entity.type
_entity.pdbx_description
1 polymer ?
#
loop_
_entity_poly.entity_id
_entity_poly.type
_entity_poly.pdbx_seq_one_letter_code
_entity_poly.pdbx_strand_id
1 'polypeptide(L)'
;MPKRTEVLELDGREVTITNPDKVFFPQTGATKFDVVRYYLAVAPGALRGVAGRPMALKRFVNGAEGEFFFQKRAPESRPEWIETVELSFPSGRTAEEIVVRDSAALAWIVNLGCIDLNPHPIRADDLDHPDELRVDLDPVPGVGWSQIVEVALATREALTDLGLTGWPKTSGS
;
A
#
# COMPACT_ATOMS: atom_id res chain seq x y z
N MET A 1 20.09 -22.53 13.16
CA MET A 1 18.95 -23.08 12.40
C MET A 1 18.70 -22.16 11.21
N PRO A 2 18.54 -22.68 9.97
CA PRO A 2 18.12 -21.85 8.86
C PRO A 2 16.77 -21.21 9.17
N LYS A 3 16.59 -19.95 8.80
CA LYS A 3 15.32 -19.25 8.94
C LYS A 3 14.30 -19.94 8.03
N ARG A 4 13.14 -20.31 8.56
CA ARG A 4 12.03 -20.90 7.79
C ARG A 4 11.61 -19.94 6.67
N THR A 5 11.25 -20.51 5.54
CA THR A 5 10.67 -19.82 4.37
C THR A 5 9.44 -20.57 3.89
N GLU A 6 8.46 -19.84 3.36
CA GLU A 6 7.32 -20.39 2.61
C GLU A 6 7.45 -19.94 1.15
N VAL A 7 7.15 -20.79 0.19
CA VAL A 7 7.14 -20.44 -1.23
C VAL A 7 5.71 -20.51 -1.73
N LEU A 8 5.25 -19.45 -2.39
CA LEU A 8 3.92 -19.35 -2.98
C LEU A 8 4.05 -19.27 -4.50
N GLU A 9 3.22 -20.02 -5.23
CA GLU A 9 3.06 -19.88 -6.67
C GLU A 9 1.90 -18.91 -6.95
N LEU A 10 2.22 -17.71 -7.44
CA LEU A 10 1.28 -16.61 -7.66
C LEU A 10 1.49 -16.03 -9.05
N ASP A 11 0.42 -15.91 -9.83
CA ASP A 11 0.47 -15.33 -11.18
C ASP A 11 1.60 -15.92 -12.07
N GLY A 12 1.83 -17.24 -11.94
CA GLY A 12 2.88 -17.97 -12.65
C GLY A 12 4.31 -17.75 -12.16
N ARG A 13 4.48 -17.28 -10.91
CA ARG A 13 5.78 -16.93 -10.31
C ARG A 13 5.91 -17.49 -8.90
N GLU A 14 7.12 -17.93 -8.55
CA GLU A 14 7.47 -18.26 -7.17
C GLU A 14 7.77 -16.99 -6.36
N VAL A 15 7.08 -16.84 -5.22
CA VAL A 15 7.27 -15.76 -4.25
C VAL A 15 7.67 -16.35 -2.90
N THR A 16 8.93 -16.12 -2.50
CA THR A 16 9.48 -16.61 -1.23
C THR A 16 9.18 -15.66 -0.07
N ILE A 17 8.35 -16.12 0.86
CA ILE A 17 8.05 -15.45 2.13
C ILE A 17 9.08 -15.88 3.18
N THR A 18 9.88 -14.94 3.66
CA THR A 18 10.94 -15.22 4.66
C THR A 18 10.41 -15.02 6.08
N ASN A 19 10.92 -15.69 7.11
CA ASN A 19 10.44 -15.47 8.50
C ASN A 19 8.89 -15.44 8.63
N PRO A 20 8.17 -16.43 8.08
CA PRO A 20 6.70 -16.41 8.01
C PRO A 20 6.06 -16.29 9.40
N ASP A 21 6.66 -16.92 10.41
CA ASP A 21 6.17 -16.98 11.79
C ASP A 21 6.46 -15.71 12.62
N LYS A 22 7.09 -14.68 12.02
CA LYS A 22 7.36 -13.44 12.74
C LYS A 22 6.02 -12.76 13.09
N VAL A 23 5.76 -12.56 14.38
CA VAL A 23 4.55 -11.85 14.85
C VAL A 23 4.60 -10.39 14.40
N PHE A 24 3.57 -9.98 13.66
CA PHE A 24 3.40 -8.59 13.21
C PHE A 24 2.38 -7.85 14.09
N PHE A 25 1.38 -8.55 14.63
CA PHE A 25 0.36 -7.98 15.51
C PHE A 25 0.36 -8.74 16.85
N PRO A 26 1.10 -8.26 17.87
CA PRO A 26 1.23 -8.97 19.15
C PRO A 26 -0.10 -9.24 19.86
N GLN A 27 -1.04 -8.31 19.75
CA GLN A 27 -2.35 -8.39 20.42
C GLN A 27 -3.22 -9.55 19.91
N THR A 28 -3.11 -9.89 18.62
CA THR A 28 -3.87 -10.98 18.00
C THR A 28 -3.03 -12.24 17.77
N GLY A 29 -1.71 -12.12 17.92
CA GLY A 29 -0.75 -13.16 17.54
C GLY A 29 -0.54 -13.30 16.02
N ALA A 30 -1.14 -12.43 15.19
CA ALA A 30 -1.06 -12.56 13.74
C ALA A 30 0.38 -12.40 13.25
N THR A 31 0.80 -13.35 12.42
CA THR A 31 2.16 -13.45 11.87
C THR A 31 2.28 -12.70 10.55
N LYS A 32 3.51 -12.52 10.08
CA LYS A 32 3.76 -11.96 8.75
C LYS A 32 3.07 -12.77 7.65
N PHE A 33 3.08 -14.10 7.76
CA PHE A 33 2.42 -14.93 6.77
C PHE A 33 0.89 -14.78 6.80
N ASP A 34 0.30 -14.54 7.97
CA ASP A 34 -1.13 -14.21 8.07
C ASP A 34 -1.46 -12.90 7.34
N VAL A 35 -0.60 -11.88 7.45
CA VAL A 35 -0.77 -10.61 6.72
C VAL A 35 -0.66 -10.81 5.21
N VAL A 36 0.29 -11.63 4.75
CA VAL A 36 0.40 -12.02 3.33
C VAL A 36 -0.88 -12.72 2.87
N ARG A 37 -1.36 -13.71 3.62
CA ARG A 37 -2.60 -14.44 3.30
C ARG A 37 -3.83 -13.54 3.29
N TYR A 38 -3.92 -12.58 4.21
CA TYR A 38 -4.97 -11.59 4.23
C TYR A 38 -4.98 -10.78 2.94
N TYR A 39 -3.84 -10.20 2.55
CA TYR A 39 -3.75 -9.41 1.31
C TYR A 39 -4.06 -10.23 0.06
N LEU A 40 -3.68 -11.51 0.02
CA LEU A 40 -4.06 -12.42 -1.06
C LEU A 40 -5.58 -12.67 -1.09
N ALA A 41 -6.22 -12.86 0.06
CA ALA A 41 -7.67 -13.07 0.14
C ALA A 41 -8.46 -11.83 -0.31
N VAL A 42 -7.94 -10.62 -0.10
CA VAL A 42 -8.56 -9.36 -0.53
C VAL A 42 -7.90 -8.74 -1.76
N ALA A 43 -7.05 -9.49 -2.47
CA ALA A 43 -6.23 -8.96 -3.57
C ALA A 43 -7.05 -8.22 -4.65
N PRO A 44 -8.25 -8.68 -5.08
CA PRO A 44 -9.05 -7.92 -6.03
C PRO A 44 -9.42 -6.52 -5.53
N GLY A 45 -9.66 -6.34 -4.24
CA GLY A 45 -9.95 -5.04 -3.64
C GLY A 45 -8.71 -4.19 -3.43
N ALA A 46 -7.64 -4.77 -2.89
CA ALA A 46 -6.37 -4.09 -2.68
C ALA A 46 -5.78 -3.59 -4.01
N LEU A 47 -5.72 -4.45 -5.03
CA LEU A 47 -5.16 -4.13 -6.34
C LEU A 47 -5.97 -3.05 -7.07
N ARG A 48 -7.31 -2.99 -6.90
CA ARG A 48 -8.10 -1.87 -7.46
C ARG A 48 -7.61 -0.49 -7.00
N GLY A 49 -7.07 -0.39 -5.77
CA GLY A 49 -6.58 0.87 -5.22
C GLY A 49 -5.13 1.19 -5.55
N VAL A 50 -4.30 0.20 -5.89
CA VAL A 50 -2.84 0.38 -5.98
C VAL A 50 -2.22 -0.06 -7.30
N ALA A 51 -2.92 -0.85 -8.11
CA ALA A 51 -2.31 -1.47 -9.28
C ALA A 51 -1.89 -0.44 -10.35
N GLY A 52 -0.67 -0.62 -10.86
CA GLY A 52 -0.09 0.27 -11.86
C GLY A 52 0.36 1.63 -11.31
N ARG A 53 0.35 1.83 -9.99
CA ARG A 53 0.78 3.07 -9.35
C ARG A 53 2.17 2.90 -8.74
N PRO A 54 3.07 3.88 -8.86
CA PRO A 54 4.31 3.90 -8.08
C PRO A 54 3.95 3.91 -6.59
N MET A 55 4.71 3.19 -5.77
CA MET A 55 4.43 3.02 -4.35
C MET A 55 5.62 3.40 -3.46
N ALA A 56 5.35 4.25 -2.47
CA ALA A 56 6.26 4.43 -1.35
C ALA A 56 6.12 3.25 -0.37
N LEU A 57 7.19 2.49 -0.14
CA LEU A 57 7.13 1.35 0.76
C LEU A 57 7.29 1.81 2.21
N LYS A 58 6.21 1.82 2.98
CA LYS A 58 6.26 2.00 4.44
C LYS A 58 6.42 0.63 5.09
N ARG A 59 7.56 0.39 5.73
CA ARG A 59 7.98 -0.96 6.14
C ARG A 59 8.05 -1.09 7.65
N PHE A 60 7.20 -1.97 8.18
CA PHE A 60 7.13 -2.39 9.58
C PHE A 60 7.90 -3.69 9.76
N VAL A 61 9.22 -3.65 9.58
CA VAL A 61 10.05 -4.87 9.57
C VAL A 61 9.98 -5.65 10.89
N ASN A 62 9.60 -4.98 11.98
CA ASN A 62 9.45 -5.55 13.33
C ASN A 62 8.00 -5.63 13.82
N GLY A 63 7.02 -5.56 12.91
CA GLY A 63 5.59 -5.59 13.25
C GLY A 63 4.98 -4.21 13.43
N ALA A 64 3.64 -4.17 13.53
CA ALA A 64 2.82 -2.96 13.48
C ALA A 64 3.05 -2.00 14.66
N GLU A 65 3.44 -2.52 15.82
CA GLU A 65 3.78 -1.72 17.02
C GLU A 65 5.26 -1.27 17.02
N GLY A 66 6.06 -1.72 16.06
CA GLY A 66 7.46 -1.33 15.93
C GLY A 66 7.66 -0.10 15.04
N GLU A 67 8.87 0.46 15.11
CA GLU A 67 9.28 1.56 14.22
C GLU A 67 9.16 1.17 12.75
N PHE A 68 8.60 2.09 11.96
CA PHE A 68 8.54 1.97 10.51
C PHE A 68 9.56 2.89 9.85
N PHE A 69 9.88 2.61 8.59
CA PHE A 69 10.60 3.54 7.73
C PHE A 69 10.00 3.55 6.33
N PHE A 70 10.15 4.68 5.64
CA PHE A 70 9.79 4.79 4.24
C PHE A 70 10.99 4.45 3.36
N GLN A 71 10.76 3.57 2.39
CA GLN A 71 11.69 3.25 1.32
C GLN A 71 11.03 3.59 -0.01
N LYS A 72 11.43 4.74 -0.57
CA LYS A 72 10.99 5.18 -1.90
C LYS A 72 11.72 4.43 -3.01
N ARG A 73 13.05 4.38 -2.91
CA ARG A 73 13.88 3.65 -3.87
C ARG A 73 13.66 2.15 -3.77
N ALA A 74 13.34 1.53 -4.89
CA ALA A 74 13.26 0.09 -5.04
C ALA A 74 14.53 -0.59 -4.47
N PRO A 75 14.40 -1.72 -3.74
CA PRO A 75 15.57 -2.49 -3.33
C PRO A 75 16.42 -2.89 -4.54
N GLU A 76 17.75 -2.80 -4.42
CA GLU A 76 18.68 -3.29 -5.44
C GLU A 76 18.52 -4.80 -5.64
N SER A 77 18.40 -5.55 -4.55
CA SER A 77 18.07 -6.97 -4.58
C SER A 77 16.56 -7.16 -4.62
N ARG A 78 16.03 -7.36 -5.83
CA ARG A 78 14.62 -7.68 -6.11
C ARG A 78 14.50 -8.70 -7.24
N PRO A 79 13.40 -9.47 -7.32
CA PRO A 79 13.12 -10.29 -8.49
C PRO A 79 13.00 -9.44 -9.75
N GLU A 80 13.47 -9.95 -10.90
CA GLU A 80 13.45 -9.22 -12.19
C GLU A 80 12.04 -8.85 -12.65
N TRP A 81 11.03 -9.61 -12.24
CA TRP A 81 9.64 -9.37 -12.58
C TRP A 81 8.97 -8.27 -11.73
N ILE A 82 9.67 -7.71 -10.74
CA ILE A 82 9.18 -6.54 -10.00
C ILE A 82 9.45 -5.29 -10.84
N GLU A 83 8.36 -4.69 -11.33
CA GLU A 83 8.39 -3.46 -12.09
C GLU A 83 8.77 -2.26 -11.24
N THR A 84 9.52 -1.34 -11.85
CA THR A 84 9.86 -0.03 -11.29
C THR A 84 9.61 1.06 -12.30
N VAL A 85 9.40 2.28 -11.81
CA VAL A 85 9.38 3.49 -12.62
C VAL A 85 10.19 4.59 -11.96
N GLU A 86 10.88 5.38 -12.76
CA GLU A 86 11.68 6.50 -12.26
C GLU A 86 10.81 7.76 -12.10
N LEU A 87 10.68 8.24 -10.86
CA LEU A 87 10.07 9.53 -10.55
C LEU A 87 11.13 10.61 -10.51
N SER A 88 10.88 11.72 -11.21
CA SER A 88 11.68 12.94 -11.13
C SER A 88 11.04 13.95 -10.16
N PHE A 89 11.81 14.45 -9.20
CA PHE A 89 11.35 15.47 -8.26
C PHE A 89 11.78 16.87 -8.74
N PRO A 90 11.05 17.95 -8.37
CA PRO A 90 11.43 19.32 -8.72
C PRO A 90 12.85 19.72 -8.29
N SER A 91 13.41 19.03 -7.30
CA SER A 91 14.82 19.17 -6.88
C SER A 91 15.86 18.66 -7.88
N GLY A 92 15.47 18.04 -8.99
CA GLY A 92 16.36 17.36 -9.95
C GLY A 92 16.80 15.95 -9.52
N ARG A 93 16.38 15.50 -8.33
CA ARG A 93 16.62 14.12 -7.87
C ARG A 93 15.63 13.17 -8.54
N THR A 94 16.09 11.97 -8.88
CA THR A 94 15.20 10.87 -9.30
C THR A 94 15.12 9.77 -8.25
N ALA A 95 14.05 8.97 -8.26
CA ALA A 95 13.93 7.72 -7.52
C ALA A 95 13.17 6.67 -8.32
N GLU A 96 13.74 5.49 -8.47
CA GLU A 96 13.00 4.32 -8.96
C GLU A 96 12.08 3.80 -7.86
N GLU A 97 10.77 3.87 -8.04
CA GLU A 97 9.80 3.33 -7.10
C GLU A 97 9.17 2.04 -7.63
N ILE A 98 8.71 1.17 -6.72
CA ILE A 98 8.05 -0.09 -7.08
C ILE A 98 6.67 0.19 -7.68
N VAL A 99 6.31 -0.56 -8.72
CA VAL A 99 4.95 -0.59 -9.28
C VAL A 99 4.34 -1.97 -9.00
N VAL A 100 3.25 -2.00 -8.23
CA VAL A 100 2.52 -3.25 -7.96
C VAL A 100 1.50 -3.45 -9.08
N ARG A 101 1.46 -4.61 -9.73
CA ARG A 101 0.46 -4.92 -10.79
C ARG A 101 -0.42 -6.12 -10.50
N ASP A 102 0.09 -7.09 -9.75
CA ASP A 102 -0.55 -8.38 -9.57
C ASP A 102 -0.39 -8.90 -8.12
N SER A 103 -0.94 -10.08 -7.87
CA SER A 103 -0.94 -10.67 -6.53
C SER A 103 0.45 -11.12 -6.09
N ALA A 104 1.31 -11.51 -7.04
CA ALA A 104 2.71 -11.83 -6.78
C ALA A 104 3.49 -10.60 -6.27
N ALA A 105 3.38 -9.45 -6.95
CA ALA A 105 4.01 -8.20 -6.52
C ALA A 105 3.45 -7.70 -5.18
N LEU A 106 2.14 -7.84 -4.97
CA LEU A 106 1.49 -7.50 -3.69
C LEU A 106 2.05 -8.35 -2.55
N ALA A 107 2.06 -9.69 -2.70
CA ALA A 107 2.61 -10.59 -1.68
C ALA A 107 4.10 -10.30 -1.40
N TRP A 108 4.86 -9.96 -2.43
CA TRP A 108 6.27 -9.61 -2.30
C TRP A 108 6.49 -8.34 -1.47
N ILE A 109 5.77 -7.24 -1.73
CA ILE A 109 5.93 -6.02 -0.90
C ILE A 109 5.46 -6.23 0.54
N VAL A 110 4.41 -7.03 0.76
CA VAL A 110 3.94 -7.37 2.11
C VAL A 110 4.99 -8.20 2.85
N ASN A 111 5.67 -9.12 2.17
CA ASN A 111 6.79 -9.88 2.70
C ASN A 111 7.97 -8.97 3.13
N LEU A 112 8.16 -7.82 2.47
CA LEU A 112 9.15 -6.81 2.87
C LEU A 112 8.76 -6.02 4.14
N GLY A 113 7.53 -6.22 4.64
CA GLY A 113 7.00 -5.56 5.83
C GLY A 113 6.02 -4.42 5.54
N CYS A 114 5.51 -4.28 4.31
CA CYS A 114 4.46 -3.31 4.01
C CYS A 114 3.12 -3.80 4.57
N ILE A 115 2.74 -3.26 5.73
CA ILE A 115 1.44 -3.54 6.36
C ILE A 115 0.35 -2.66 5.74
N ASP A 116 0.66 -1.39 5.43
CA ASP A 116 -0.18 -0.47 4.68
C ASP A 116 0.39 -0.24 3.25
N LEU A 117 -0.48 0.17 2.32
CA LEU A 117 -0.14 0.42 0.93
C LEU A 117 -0.25 1.92 0.64
N ASN A 118 0.80 2.52 0.07
CA ASN A 118 0.91 3.97 -0.13
C ASN A 118 1.20 4.31 -1.61
N PRO A 119 0.21 4.19 -2.52
CA PRO A 119 0.38 4.53 -3.93
C PRO A 119 0.34 6.04 -4.16
N HIS A 120 1.12 6.53 -5.13
CA HIS A 120 0.96 7.88 -5.68
C HIS A 120 -0.36 8.01 -6.46
N PRO A 121 -0.96 9.21 -6.59
CA PRO A 121 -2.19 9.43 -7.35
C PRO A 121 -1.95 9.52 -8.88
N ILE A 122 -0.86 8.95 -9.36
CA ILE A 122 -0.45 8.87 -10.77
C ILE A 122 -0.33 7.40 -11.17
N ARG A 123 -0.29 7.12 -12.47
CA ARG A 123 -0.03 5.79 -13.00
C ARG A 123 1.37 5.72 -13.61
N ALA A 124 1.97 4.54 -13.62
CA ALA A 124 3.33 4.34 -14.12
C ALA A 124 3.49 4.61 -15.63
N ASP A 125 2.38 4.62 -16.39
CA ASP A 125 2.33 4.97 -17.81
C ASP A 125 2.22 6.48 -18.08
N ASP A 126 1.81 7.28 -17.08
CA ASP A 126 1.72 8.74 -17.16
C ASP A 126 1.97 9.38 -15.78
N LEU A 127 3.22 9.80 -15.57
CA LEU A 127 3.69 10.29 -14.27
C LEU A 127 3.35 11.77 -14.01
N ASP A 128 3.01 12.51 -15.05
CA ASP A 128 2.78 13.96 -14.98
C ASP A 128 1.30 14.31 -14.73
N HIS A 129 0.39 13.36 -14.96
CA HIS A 129 -1.05 13.58 -14.87
C HIS A 129 -1.70 12.68 -13.81
N PRO A 130 -1.97 13.22 -12.61
CA PRO A 130 -2.76 12.51 -11.62
C PRO A 130 -4.14 12.14 -12.14
N ASP A 131 -4.55 10.88 -11.94
CA ASP A 131 -5.88 10.36 -12.31
C ASP A 131 -6.81 10.24 -11.09
N GLU A 132 -6.34 10.62 -9.90
CA GLU A 132 -7.12 10.66 -8.66
C GLU A 132 -7.00 12.02 -7.96
N LEU A 133 -8.16 12.64 -7.69
CA LEU A 133 -8.27 13.71 -6.69
C LEU A 133 -8.62 13.08 -5.35
N ARG A 134 -7.80 13.32 -4.33
CA ARG A 134 -7.97 12.76 -2.98
C ARG A 134 -8.31 13.88 -2.00
N VAL A 135 -9.42 13.72 -1.27
CA VAL A 135 -9.83 14.60 -0.16
C VAL A 135 -9.58 13.84 1.14
N ASP A 136 -8.74 14.41 2.01
CA ASP A 136 -8.43 13.81 3.31
C ASP A 136 -9.19 14.54 4.42
N LEU A 137 -9.90 13.78 5.25
CA LEU A 137 -10.75 14.28 6.32
C LEU A 137 -10.15 13.88 7.66
N ASP A 138 -9.16 14.65 8.11
CA ASP A 138 -8.41 14.37 9.33
C ASP A 138 -9.06 15.03 10.57
N PRO A 139 -9.67 14.26 11.49
CA PRO A 139 -10.17 14.80 12.74
C PRO A 139 -9.05 15.37 13.60
N VAL A 140 -9.27 16.56 14.15
CA VAL A 140 -8.45 17.11 15.25
C VAL A 140 -9.00 16.66 16.62
N PRO A 141 -8.21 16.75 17.71
CA PRO A 141 -8.69 16.39 19.04
C PRO A 141 -10.03 17.05 19.39
N GLY A 142 -10.99 16.24 19.82
CA GLY A 142 -12.36 16.69 20.14
C GLY A 142 -13.38 16.52 19.02
N VAL A 143 -12.97 16.16 17.79
CA VAL A 143 -13.89 15.80 16.70
C VAL A 143 -14.30 14.34 16.82
N GLY A 144 -15.60 14.10 16.96
CA GLY A 144 -16.18 12.76 17.04
C GLY A 144 -16.42 12.12 15.67
N TRP A 145 -16.59 10.79 15.65
CA TRP A 145 -16.87 10.03 14.43
C TRP A 145 -18.10 10.54 13.66
N SER A 146 -19.19 10.89 14.35
CA SER A 146 -20.40 11.42 13.72
C SER A 146 -20.14 12.69 12.92
N GLN A 147 -19.26 13.57 13.41
CA GLN A 147 -18.90 14.81 12.72
C GLN A 147 -18.08 14.52 11.46
N ILE A 148 -17.21 13.51 11.48
CA ILE A 148 -16.49 13.06 10.27
C ILE A 148 -17.46 12.53 9.22
N VAL A 149 -18.49 11.77 9.63
CA VAL A 149 -19.53 11.31 8.71
C VAL A 149 -20.31 12.49 8.12
N GLU A 150 -20.69 13.49 8.93
CA GLU A 150 -21.36 14.70 8.47
C GLU A 150 -20.51 15.44 7.41
N VAL A 151 -19.21 15.63 7.66
CA VAL A 151 -18.30 16.29 6.71
C VAL A 151 -18.10 15.46 5.44
N ALA A 152 -18.05 14.13 5.54
CA ALA A 152 -17.96 13.25 4.37
C ALA A 152 -19.22 13.35 3.48
N LEU A 153 -20.41 13.45 4.08
CA LEU A 153 -21.66 13.66 3.35
C LEU A 153 -21.71 15.05 2.69
N ALA A 154 -21.30 16.11 3.40
CA ALA A 154 -21.19 17.44 2.83
C ALA A 154 -20.19 17.50 1.66
N THR A 155 -19.06 16.78 1.77
CA THR A 155 -18.07 16.66 0.68
C THR A 155 -18.69 15.98 -0.54
N ARG A 156 -19.50 14.92 -0.34
CA ARG A 156 -20.23 14.25 -1.43
C ARG A 156 -21.20 15.20 -2.12
N GLU A 157 -21.93 16.03 -1.38
CA GLU A 157 -22.84 17.03 -1.93
C GLU A 157 -22.08 18.05 -2.78
N ALA A 158 -20.99 18.62 -2.25
CA ALA A 158 -20.14 19.56 -2.98
C ALA A 158 -19.56 18.97 -4.28
N LEU A 159 -19.13 17.69 -4.26
CA LEU A 159 -18.69 17.00 -5.48
C LEU A 159 -19.85 16.82 -6.48
N THR A 160 -21.04 16.46 -5.98
CA THR A 160 -22.23 16.26 -6.81
C THR A 160 -22.64 17.55 -7.54
N ASP A 161 -22.57 18.70 -6.85
CA ASP A 161 -22.87 20.01 -7.44
C ASP A 161 -21.93 20.38 -8.59
N LEU A 162 -20.71 19.84 -8.57
CA LEU A 162 -19.71 19.99 -9.63
C LEU A 162 -19.81 18.89 -10.71
N GLY A 163 -20.77 17.97 -10.62
CA GLY A 163 -20.92 16.84 -11.53
C GLY A 163 -19.86 15.74 -11.32
N LEU A 164 -19.19 15.71 -10.16
CA LEU A 164 -18.17 14.73 -9.81
C LEU A 164 -18.75 13.62 -8.92
N THR A 165 -18.18 12.41 -9.03
CA THR A 165 -18.54 11.26 -8.19
C THR A 165 -17.41 10.94 -7.22
N GLY A 166 -17.69 11.03 -5.92
CA GLY A 166 -16.75 10.64 -4.86
C GLY A 166 -16.89 9.17 -4.44
N TRP A 167 -15.77 8.55 -4.04
CA TRP A 167 -15.69 7.16 -3.58
C TRP A 167 -15.06 7.11 -2.17
N PRO A 168 -15.86 7.17 -1.09
CA PRO A 168 -15.32 7.23 0.26
C PRO A 168 -14.77 5.88 0.73
N LYS A 169 -13.72 5.93 1.55
CA LYS A 169 -13.16 4.81 2.32
C LYS A 169 -12.70 5.29 3.68
N THR A 170 -12.71 4.43 4.70
CA THR A 170 -12.06 4.73 5.99
C THR A 170 -10.53 4.74 5.83
N SER A 171 -9.83 5.56 6.61
CA SER A 171 -8.35 5.54 6.69
C SER A 171 -7.83 4.28 7.39
N GLY A 172 -8.59 3.78 8.39
CA GLY A 172 -8.20 2.66 9.25
C GLY A 172 -7.42 3.08 10.51
N SER A 173 -7.34 4.38 10.79
CA SER A 173 -6.77 4.97 12.02
C SER A 173 -7.75 5.02 13.18
#